data_AF-A0A7X7ATV0-F1
#
_entry.id   AF-A0A7X7ATV0-F1
#
_cell.length_a   1.000
_cell.length_b   1.000
_cell.length_c   1.000
_cell.angle_alpha   90.00
_cell.angle_beta   90.00
_cell.angle_gamma   90.00
#
_symmetry.space_group_name_H-M   'P 1'
#
loop_
_entity.id
_entity.type
_entity.pdbx_description
1 polymer ?
#
loop_
_entity_poly.entity_id
_entity_poly.type
_entity_poly.pdbx_seq_one_letter_code
_entity_poly.pdbx_strand_id
1 'polypeptide(L)'
;GWGVYLIRHKIRAFAKRFNLNDLFGPEAVYNQFIPSLLRLSSTQTRFFQSGYLRNYLVTIAMSFVALIFLVIGFGNFDIPLINLFHSSVGFHVHEVFIVVIMLIALWVMVSSKSRLTVIISMGLVGYSTALIFLFFGAPDVAMTQFLVETLSVVVFILILNKLPLFVDISRAMILRRSIPALIFGLTMSFLLLWVQQTEFNPALKEYFVQNSFLQAKGRNIVNVILVDFRGLDTLGEITVLMVASLGVYSLLKIGNKDKSPISQVNKKWKAKPK
;
A
#
# COMPACT_ATOMS: atom_id res chain seq x y z
N GLY A 1 -37.16 62.15 -6.54
CA GLY A 1 -37.15 61.66 -7.93
C GLY A 1 -36.48 62.63 -8.89
N TRP A 2 -37.12 63.77 -9.16
CA TRP A 2 -36.67 64.73 -10.19
C TRP A 2 -35.28 65.34 -9.95
N GLY A 3 -34.96 65.75 -8.73
CA GLY A 3 -33.63 66.30 -8.39
C GLY A 3 -32.48 65.30 -8.58
N VAL A 4 -32.71 64.03 -8.25
CA VAL A 4 -31.73 62.94 -8.48
C VAL A 4 -31.53 62.68 -9.97
N TYR A 5 -32.60 62.80 -10.77
CA TYR A 5 -32.53 62.65 -12.23
C TYR A 5 -31.71 63.77 -12.90
N LEU A 6 -31.82 65.01 -12.43
CA LEU A 6 -31.04 66.13 -12.96
C LEU A 6 -29.54 66.02 -12.62
N ILE A 7 -29.22 65.52 -11.43
CA ILE A 7 -27.83 65.39 -10.94
C ILE A 7 -27.22 64.02 -11.32
N ARG A 8 -27.98 63.15 -12.01
CA ARG A 8 -27.56 61.78 -12.39
C ARG A 8 -26.21 61.71 -13.10
N HIS A 9 -25.88 62.72 -13.91
CA HIS A 9 -24.63 62.74 -14.67
C HIS A 9 -23.43 62.96 -13.75
N LYS A 10 -23.55 63.82 -12.72
CA LYS A 10 -22.52 64.03 -11.70
C LYS A 10 -22.40 62.82 -10.78
N ILE A 11 -23.53 62.21 -10.39
CA ILE A 11 -23.55 61.00 -9.55
C ILE A 11 -22.93 59.80 -10.27
N ARG A 12 -23.27 59.57 -11.55
CA ARG A 12 -22.65 58.51 -12.36
C ARG A 12 -21.17 58.75 -12.61
N ALA A 13 -20.77 60.00 -12.87
CA ALA A 13 -19.36 60.35 -13.02
C ALA A 13 -18.57 60.14 -11.71
N PHE A 14 -19.17 60.47 -10.56
CA PHE A 14 -18.59 60.21 -9.24
C PHE A 14 -18.49 58.72 -8.94
N ALA A 15 -19.54 57.94 -9.18
CA ALA A 15 -19.56 56.49 -8.99
C ALA A 15 -18.53 55.77 -9.88
N LYS A 16 -18.39 56.20 -11.14
CA LYS A 16 -17.41 55.67 -12.10
C LYS A 16 -15.98 56.11 -11.77
N ARG A 17 -15.78 57.29 -11.18
CA ARG A 17 -14.46 57.77 -10.73
C ARG A 17 -13.91 56.99 -9.53
N PHE A 18 -14.79 56.47 -8.68
CA PHE A 18 -14.45 55.65 -7.50
C PHE A 18 -14.66 54.14 -7.71
N ASN A 19 -14.98 53.68 -8.93
CA ASN A 19 -15.30 52.27 -9.25
C ASN A 19 -16.27 51.61 -8.25
N LEU A 20 -17.23 52.38 -7.73
CA LEU A 20 -18.14 51.90 -6.69
C LEU A 20 -19.05 50.75 -7.17
N ASN A 21 -19.25 50.63 -8.48
CA ASN A 21 -19.99 49.51 -9.09
C ASN A 21 -19.21 48.18 -9.09
N ASP A 22 -17.87 48.22 -9.10
CA ASP A 22 -17.02 47.02 -9.11
C ASP A 22 -16.71 46.52 -7.69
N LEU A 23 -16.94 47.37 -6.67
CA LEU A 23 -16.67 47.05 -5.26
C LEU A 23 -17.82 46.26 -4.61
N PHE A 24 -19.07 46.56 -4.95
CA PHE A 24 -20.25 45.88 -4.40
C PHE A 24 -21.33 45.70 -5.46
N GLY A 25 -21.40 44.49 -6.02
CA GLY A 25 -22.44 44.09 -6.97
C GLY A 25 -22.42 42.59 -7.24
N PRO A 26 -23.55 41.98 -7.65
CA PRO A 26 -23.62 40.55 -7.99
C PRO A 26 -22.61 40.15 -9.09
N GLU A 27 -22.30 41.06 -10.01
CA GLU A 27 -21.33 40.86 -11.09
C GLU A 27 -19.89 40.78 -10.57
N ALA A 28 -19.50 41.64 -9.61
CA ALA A 28 -18.19 41.58 -8.97
C ALA A 28 -18.00 40.29 -8.17
N VAL A 29 -19.05 39.87 -7.44
CA VAL A 29 -19.06 38.58 -6.74
C VAL A 29 -18.89 37.42 -7.71
N TYR A 30 -19.62 37.42 -8.83
CA TYR A 30 -19.50 36.38 -9.87
C TYR A 30 -18.09 36.34 -10.49
N ASN A 31 -17.55 37.51 -10.85
CA ASN A 31 -16.22 37.66 -11.46
C ASN A 31 -15.09 37.23 -10.52
N GLN A 32 -15.27 37.33 -9.19
CA GLN A 32 -14.28 36.83 -8.22
C GLN A 32 -14.52 35.36 -7.85
N PHE A 33 -15.77 34.90 -7.84
CA PHE A 33 -16.15 33.55 -7.46
C PHE A 33 -15.59 32.50 -8.43
N ILE A 34 -15.79 32.67 -9.74
CA ILE A 34 -15.34 31.68 -10.74
C ILE A 34 -13.82 31.45 -10.70
N PRO A 35 -12.95 32.48 -10.74
CA PRO A 35 -11.51 32.27 -10.62
C PRO A 35 -11.08 31.71 -9.26
N SER A 36 -11.76 32.10 -8.18
CA SER A 36 -11.47 31.56 -6.84
C SER A 36 -11.81 30.08 -6.77
N LEU A 37 -12.94 29.66 -7.33
CA LEU A 37 -13.34 28.26 -7.42
C LEU A 37 -12.33 27.44 -8.22
N LEU A 38 -11.87 27.95 -9.37
CA LEU A 38 -10.84 27.29 -10.19
C LEU A 38 -9.48 27.23 -9.48
N ARG A 39 -9.10 28.27 -8.73
CA ARG A 39 -7.88 28.26 -7.91
C ARG A 39 -7.98 27.26 -6.76
N LEU A 40 -9.13 27.17 -6.10
CA LEU A 40 -9.38 26.18 -5.05
C LEU A 40 -9.33 24.76 -5.62
N SER A 41 -10.03 24.51 -6.73
CA SER A 41 -9.99 23.22 -7.44
C SER A 41 -8.56 22.83 -7.81
N SER A 42 -7.82 23.70 -8.49
CA SER A 42 -6.43 23.40 -8.89
C SER A 42 -5.48 23.22 -7.69
N THR A 43 -5.71 23.90 -6.58
CA THR A 43 -4.92 23.74 -5.35
C THR A 43 -5.26 22.43 -4.65
N GLN A 44 -6.54 22.09 -4.54
CA GLN A 44 -7.01 20.81 -4.02
C GLN A 44 -6.48 19.64 -4.86
N THR A 45 -6.59 19.71 -6.19
CA THR A 45 -6.07 18.68 -7.08
C THR A 45 -4.57 18.53 -6.93
N ARG A 46 -3.78 19.61 -6.87
CA ARG A 46 -2.32 19.52 -6.66
C ARG A 46 -1.94 18.96 -5.29
N PHE A 47 -2.77 19.19 -4.27
CA PHE A 47 -2.56 18.63 -2.94
C PHE A 47 -2.74 17.11 -2.93
N PHE A 48 -3.85 16.61 -3.50
CA PHE A 48 -4.12 15.16 -3.54
C PHE A 48 -3.32 14.45 -4.64
N GLN A 49 -3.31 14.98 -5.87
CA GLN A 49 -2.66 14.38 -7.03
C GLN A 49 -1.20 14.83 -7.17
N SER A 50 -0.39 14.49 -6.17
CA SER A 50 1.04 14.85 -6.15
C SER A 50 1.88 14.19 -7.25
N GLY A 51 1.36 13.18 -7.96
CA GLY A 51 2.07 12.43 -9.01
C GLY A 51 3.09 11.39 -8.50
N TYR A 52 3.43 11.40 -7.20
CA TYR A 52 4.38 10.47 -6.61
C TYR A 52 3.66 9.31 -5.90
N LEU A 53 3.88 8.07 -6.37
CA LEU A 53 3.31 6.85 -5.78
C LEU A 53 3.48 6.79 -4.26
N ARG A 54 4.66 7.18 -3.78
CA ARG A 54 5.01 7.18 -2.35
C ARG A 54 4.05 8.00 -1.49
N ASN A 55 3.62 9.17 -1.97
CA ASN A 55 2.73 10.04 -1.21
C ASN A 55 1.33 9.41 -1.13
N TYR A 56 0.85 8.80 -2.21
CA TYR A 56 -0.41 8.06 -2.21
C TYR A 56 -0.39 6.90 -1.20
N LEU A 57 0.71 6.12 -1.15
CA LEU A 57 0.85 5.03 -0.19
C LEU A 57 0.81 5.53 1.27
N VAL A 58 1.50 6.64 1.57
CA VAL A 58 1.46 7.25 2.90
C VAL A 58 0.06 7.77 3.23
N THR A 59 -0.62 8.43 2.29
CA THR A 59 -1.99 8.90 2.49
C THR A 59 -2.95 7.76 2.77
N ILE A 60 -2.87 6.66 2.01
CA ILE A 60 -3.70 5.46 2.22
C ILE A 60 -3.43 4.86 3.61
N ALA A 61 -2.16 4.61 3.94
CA ALA A 61 -1.77 4.04 5.23
C ALA A 61 -2.22 4.92 6.41
N MET A 62 -2.00 6.24 6.33
CA MET A 62 -2.39 7.16 7.39
C MET A 62 -3.90 7.36 7.47
N SER A 63 -4.63 7.27 6.36
CA SER A 63 -6.09 7.30 6.38
C SER A 63 -6.67 6.06 7.05
N PHE A 64 -6.10 4.88 6.80
CA PHE A 64 -6.47 3.66 7.52
C PHE A 64 -6.21 3.80 9.02
N VAL A 65 -5.01 4.26 9.39
CA VAL A 65 -4.66 4.53 10.80
C VAL A 65 -5.67 5.50 11.42
N ALA A 66 -5.98 6.62 10.76
CA ALA A 66 -6.94 7.60 11.24
C ALA A 66 -8.34 7.01 11.43
N LEU A 67 -8.80 6.15 10.51
CA LEU A 67 -10.09 5.46 10.65
C LEU A 67 -10.11 4.51 11.84
N ILE A 68 -9.03 3.76 12.09
CA ILE A 68 -8.92 2.88 13.25
C ILE A 68 -8.95 3.69 14.54
N PHE A 69 -8.19 4.79 14.62
CA PHE A 69 -8.24 5.68 15.79
C PHE A 69 -9.61 6.35 15.97
N LEU A 70 -10.32 6.67 14.89
CA LEU A 70 -11.69 7.18 14.93
C LEU A 70 -12.63 6.13 15.50
N VAL A 71 -12.56 4.89 15.01
CA VAL A 71 -13.36 3.78 15.53
C VAL A 71 -13.08 3.59 17.02
N ILE A 72 -11.82 3.50 17.44
CA ILE A 72 -11.44 3.37 18.85
C ILE A 72 -11.95 4.57 19.68
N GLY A 73 -11.84 5.80 19.17
CA GLY A 73 -12.21 7.02 19.89
C GLY A 73 -13.72 7.24 20.04
N PHE A 74 -14.53 6.77 19.10
CA PHE A 74 -16.00 6.92 19.12
C PHE A 74 -16.75 5.65 19.52
N GLY A 75 -16.10 4.48 19.50
CA GLY A 75 -16.71 3.22 19.90
C GLY A 75 -16.58 2.97 21.40
N ASN A 76 -17.57 2.29 21.97
CA ASN A 76 -17.51 1.77 23.34
C ASN A 76 -16.64 0.51 23.38
N PHE A 77 -15.34 0.68 23.16
CA PHE A 77 -14.37 -0.41 23.23
C PHE A 77 -13.79 -0.48 24.63
N ASP A 78 -14.18 -1.49 25.39
CA ASP A 78 -13.41 -1.92 26.54
C ASP A 78 -12.13 -2.57 25.98
N ILE A 79 -11.02 -1.82 26.01
CA ILE A 79 -9.69 -2.34 25.63
C ILE A 79 -9.03 -2.80 26.94
N PRO A 80 -9.05 -4.11 27.28
CA PRO A 80 -8.35 -4.60 28.45
C PRO A 80 -6.84 -4.60 28.18
N LEU A 81 -6.22 -3.42 28.30
CA LEU A 81 -4.78 -3.17 28.12
C LEU A 81 -3.91 -4.12 28.94
N ILE A 82 -4.40 -4.56 30.11
CA ILE A 82 -3.70 -5.49 31.01
C ILE A 82 -3.55 -6.90 30.42
N ASN A 83 -4.47 -7.33 29.55
CA ASN A 83 -4.49 -8.67 28.97
C ASN A 83 -3.93 -8.73 27.54
N LEU A 84 -3.52 -7.59 26.95
CA LEU A 84 -3.06 -7.54 25.55
C LEU A 84 -1.79 -8.35 25.29
N PHE A 85 -0.94 -8.49 26.31
CA PHE A 85 0.31 -9.25 26.22
C PHE A 85 0.25 -10.58 26.97
N HIS A 86 -0.91 -10.96 27.51
CA HIS A 86 -1.07 -12.21 28.23
C HIS A 86 -1.25 -13.36 27.24
N SER A 87 -0.16 -14.06 26.91
CA SER A 87 -0.23 -15.30 26.15
C SER A 87 -0.54 -16.47 27.09
N SER A 88 -1.61 -17.21 26.80
CA SER A 88 -1.93 -18.48 27.45
C SER A 88 -1.03 -19.63 27.00
N VAL A 89 -0.32 -19.46 25.88
CA VAL A 89 0.64 -20.42 25.33
C VAL A 89 2.04 -19.85 25.55
N GLY A 90 2.88 -20.56 26.32
CA GLY A 90 4.26 -20.14 26.55
C GLY A 90 5.06 -20.07 25.24
N PHE A 91 6.12 -19.25 25.23
CA PHE A 91 7.00 -19.15 24.06
C PHE A 91 7.93 -20.34 23.98
N HIS A 92 7.99 -20.99 22.81
CA HIS A 92 8.99 -22.00 22.55
C HIS A 92 10.30 -21.38 22.06
N VAL A 93 11.43 -21.99 22.42
CA VAL A 93 12.77 -21.48 22.07
C VAL A 93 12.95 -21.31 20.55
N HIS A 94 12.38 -22.23 19.76
CA HIS A 94 12.48 -22.18 18.30
C HIS A 94 11.70 -21.00 17.70
N GLU A 95 10.55 -20.62 18.27
CA GLU A 95 9.76 -19.47 17.83
C GLU A 95 10.54 -18.16 18.03
N VAL A 96 11.13 -18.00 19.22
CA VAL A 96 11.97 -16.83 19.56
C VAL A 96 13.16 -16.75 18.61
N PHE A 97 13.82 -17.87 18.35
CA PHE A 97 14.96 -17.92 17.43
C PHE A 97 14.59 -17.47 16.01
N ILE A 98 13.45 -17.91 15.48
CA ILE A 98 12.98 -17.49 14.15
C ILE A 98 12.66 -16.00 14.13
N VAL A 99 12.00 -15.47 15.16
CA VAL A 99 11.71 -14.03 15.27
C VAL A 99 13.00 -13.21 15.32
N VAL A 100 14.01 -13.65 16.08
CA VAL A 100 15.32 -12.98 16.13
C VAL A 100 15.99 -12.96 14.76
N ILE A 101 16.00 -14.08 14.03
CA ILE A 101 16.51 -14.14 12.66
C ILE A 101 15.76 -13.15 11.76
N MET A 102 14.43 -13.11 11.86
CA MET A 102 13.60 -12.20 11.07
C MET A 102 13.91 -10.73 11.37
N LEU A 103 14.10 -10.36 12.64
CA LEU A 103 14.47 -9.00 13.06
C LEU A 103 15.87 -8.61 12.56
N ILE A 104 16.83 -9.53 12.60
CA ILE A 104 18.18 -9.31 12.04
C ILE A 104 18.09 -9.11 10.52
N ALA A 105 17.34 -9.96 9.82
CA ALA A 105 17.12 -9.84 8.38
C ALA A 105 16.47 -8.50 8.02
N LEU A 106 15.43 -8.09 8.76
CA LEU A 106 14.76 -6.81 8.60
C LEU A 106 15.73 -5.64 8.80
N TRP A 107 16.55 -5.70 9.84
CA TRP A 107 17.54 -4.65 10.11
C TRP A 107 18.58 -4.53 9.00
N VAL A 108 19.11 -5.65 8.52
CA VAL A 108 20.05 -5.70 7.37
C VAL A 108 19.36 -5.18 6.11
N MET A 109 18.12 -5.59 5.85
CA MET A 109 17.34 -5.17 4.69
C MET A 109 17.13 -3.66 4.65
N VAL A 110 16.78 -3.04 5.78
CA VAL A 110 16.53 -1.58 5.87
C VAL A 110 17.84 -0.77 5.83
N SER A 111 18.93 -1.33 6.36
CA SER A 111 20.21 -0.62 6.46
C SER A 111 21.11 -0.78 5.24
N SER A 112 20.87 -1.80 4.40
CA SER A 112 21.75 -2.13 3.29
C SER A 112 21.59 -1.20 2.09
N LYS A 113 22.72 -0.83 1.49
CA LYS A 113 22.79 -0.13 0.20
C LYS A 113 22.96 -1.08 -0.99
N SER A 114 23.13 -2.37 -0.74
CA SER A 114 23.29 -3.39 -1.78
C SER A 114 21.95 -4.05 -2.09
N ARG A 115 21.51 -3.96 -3.34
CA ARG A 115 20.27 -4.59 -3.79
C ARG A 115 20.29 -6.11 -3.61
N LEU A 116 21.44 -6.75 -3.85
CA LEU A 116 21.58 -8.19 -3.65
C LEU A 116 21.36 -8.57 -2.19
N THR A 117 21.95 -7.81 -1.27
CA THR A 117 21.75 -8.02 0.18
C THR A 117 20.30 -7.81 0.57
N VAL A 118 19.63 -6.77 0.05
CA VAL A 118 18.20 -6.52 0.29
C VAL A 118 17.34 -7.71 -0.18
N ILE A 119 17.61 -8.25 -1.37
CA ILE A 119 16.87 -9.40 -1.92
C ILE A 119 17.10 -10.66 -1.06
N ILE A 120 18.34 -10.94 -0.67
CA ILE A 120 18.66 -12.09 0.17
C ILE A 120 18.03 -11.96 1.55
N SER A 121 18.09 -10.77 2.17
CA SER A 121 17.46 -10.50 3.46
C SER A 121 15.93 -10.57 3.39
N MET A 122 15.32 -10.10 2.30
CA MET A 122 13.88 -10.27 2.05
C MET A 122 13.51 -11.75 1.94
N GLY A 123 14.34 -12.53 1.22
CA GLY A 123 14.27 -14.00 1.19
C GLY A 123 14.28 -14.60 2.60
N LEU A 124 15.23 -14.22 3.44
CA LEU A 124 15.34 -14.74 4.80
C LEU A 124 14.07 -14.48 5.61
N VAL A 125 13.45 -13.30 5.49
CA VAL A 125 12.17 -12.99 6.14
C VAL A 125 11.08 -13.96 5.66
N GLY A 126 10.97 -14.20 4.36
CA GLY A 126 9.96 -15.11 3.80
C GLY A 126 10.18 -16.59 4.13
N TYR A 127 11.42 -17.03 4.24
CA TYR A 127 11.76 -18.37 4.73
C TYR A 127 11.46 -18.49 6.24
N SER A 128 11.72 -17.45 7.03
CA SER A 128 11.34 -17.40 8.44
C SER A 128 9.82 -17.46 8.63
N THR A 129 9.02 -16.77 7.80
CA THR A 129 7.56 -16.88 7.87
C THR A 129 7.05 -18.28 7.47
N ALA A 130 7.67 -18.92 6.47
CA ALA A 130 7.36 -20.30 6.11
C ALA A 130 7.64 -21.29 7.26
N LEU A 131 8.75 -21.10 7.98
CA LEU A 131 9.06 -21.91 9.16
C LEU A 131 8.01 -21.71 10.26
N ILE A 132 7.55 -20.48 10.50
CA ILE A 132 6.44 -20.23 11.43
C ILE A 132 5.21 -21.05 11.01
N PHE A 133 4.78 -20.99 9.75
CA PHE A 133 3.64 -21.80 9.29
C PHE A 133 3.84 -23.30 9.53
N LEU A 134 5.05 -23.81 9.29
CA LEU A 134 5.36 -25.21 9.52
C LEU A 134 5.26 -25.60 11.01
N PHE A 135 5.81 -24.80 11.91
CA PHE A 135 5.76 -25.04 13.36
C PHE A 135 4.34 -24.92 13.92
N PHE A 136 3.51 -24.06 13.34
CA PHE A 136 2.08 -23.92 13.71
C PHE A 136 1.16 -24.92 12.99
N GLY A 137 1.71 -25.94 12.33
CA GLY A 137 0.92 -27.06 11.78
C GLY A 137 0.23 -26.77 10.45
N ALA A 138 0.71 -25.77 9.68
CA ALA A 138 0.23 -25.44 8.35
C ALA A 138 1.27 -25.82 7.26
N PRO A 139 1.52 -27.13 7.02
CA PRO A 139 2.56 -27.59 6.11
C PRO A 139 2.32 -27.22 4.64
N ASP A 140 1.06 -27.25 4.17
CA ASP A 140 0.72 -26.89 2.79
C ASP A 140 1.01 -25.42 2.52
N VAL A 141 0.61 -24.54 3.44
CA VAL A 141 0.90 -23.10 3.37
C VAL A 141 2.42 -22.87 3.42
N ALA A 142 3.14 -23.56 4.30
CA ALA A 142 4.60 -23.46 4.38
C ALA A 142 5.30 -23.87 3.08
N MET A 143 4.90 -24.99 2.46
CA MET A 143 5.46 -25.44 1.17
C MET A 143 5.22 -24.42 0.06
N THR A 144 4.02 -23.84 -0.02
CA THR A 144 3.74 -22.77 -1.00
C THR A 144 4.58 -21.52 -0.74
N GLN A 145 4.77 -21.14 0.53
CA GLN A 145 5.59 -19.99 0.90
C GLN A 145 7.05 -20.20 0.51
N PHE A 146 7.64 -21.37 0.75
CA PHE A 146 9.00 -21.69 0.31
C PHE A 146 9.15 -21.61 -1.22
N LEU A 147 8.18 -22.13 -1.96
CA LEU A 147 8.19 -22.12 -3.42
C LEU A 147 8.10 -20.68 -3.95
N VAL A 148 7.13 -19.91 -3.47
CA VAL A 148 6.91 -18.51 -3.90
C VAL A 148 8.11 -17.63 -3.51
N GLU A 149 8.69 -17.82 -2.33
CA GLU A 149 9.87 -17.07 -1.90
C GLU A 149 11.08 -17.37 -2.79
N THR A 150 11.29 -18.65 -3.11
CA THR A 150 12.37 -19.06 -4.04
C THR A 150 12.18 -18.45 -5.41
N LEU A 151 10.97 -18.51 -5.97
CA LEU A 151 10.67 -17.90 -7.27
C LEU A 151 10.87 -16.39 -7.23
N SER A 152 10.42 -15.71 -6.17
CA SER A 152 10.55 -14.27 -6.02
C SER A 152 12.02 -13.84 -5.98
N VAL A 153 12.85 -14.53 -5.20
CA VAL A 153 14.30 -14.28 -5.15
C VAL A 153 14.94 -14.50 -6.52
N VAL A 154 14.60 -15.60 -7.21
CA VAL A 154 15.12 -15.87 -8.57
C VAL A 154 14.73 -14.76 -9.54
N VAL A 155 13.45 -14.37 -9.58
CA VAL A 155 12.98 -13.28 -10.45
C VAL A 155 13.67 -11.97 -10.13
N PHE A 156 13.82 -11.61 -8.85
CA PHE A 156 14.51 -10.39 -8.44
C PHE A 156 15.99 -10.40 -8.85
N ILE A 157 16.68 -11.54 -8.71
CA ILE A 157 18.06 -11.69 -9.16
C ILE A 157 18.16 -11.54 -10.69
N LEU A 158 17.25 -12.13 -11.45
CA LEU A 158 17.23 -12.03 -12.93
C LEU A 158 17.08 -10.59 -13.42
N ILE A 159 16.28 -9.77 -12.73
CA ILE A 159 16.07 -8.36 -13.12
C ILE A 159 17.02 -7.39 -12.41
N LEU A 160 17.88 -7.86 -11.51
CA LEU A 160 18.72 -7.03 -10.64
C LEU A 160 19.58 -6.03 -11.43
N ASN A 161 20.13 -6.49 -12.55
CA ASN A 161 20.97 -5.69 -13.44
C ASN A 161 20.21 -4.61 -14.21
N LYS A 162 18.88 -4.67 -14.25
CA LYS A 162 18.01 -3.69 -14.91
C LYS A 162 17.49 -2.60 -13.97
N LEU A 163 17.59 -2.82 -12.66
CA LEU A 163 17.13 -1.85 -11.67
C LEU A 163 18.07 -0.63 -11.62
N PRO A 164 17.56 0.57 -11.29
CA PRO A 164 18.42 1.71 -10.95
C PRO A 164 19.14 1.46 -9.61
N LEU A 165 20.26 2.15 -9.40
CA LEU A 165 20.95 2.13 -8.10
C LEU A 165 20.10 2.86 -7.05
N PHE A 166 20.26 2.48 -5.77
CA PHE A 166 19.63 3.22 -4.69
C PHE A 166 20.18 4.65 -4.64
N VAL A 167 19.28 5.60 -4.49
CA VAL A 167 19.63 7.02 -4.34
C VAL A 167 19.94 7.28 -2.87
N ASP A 168 21.07 7.92 -2.59
CA ASP A 168 21.37 8.40 -1.25
C ASP A 168 20.33 9.44 -0.83
N ILE A 169 19.57 9.12 0.21
CA ILE A 169 18.53 9.99 0.79
C ILE A 169 19.03 10.61 2.09
N SER A 170 18.66 11.87 2.33
CA SER A 170 19.05 12.57 3.56
C SER A 170 18.45 11.91 4.80
N ARG A 171 19.14 12.00 5.95
CA ARG A 171 18.65 11.44 7.22
C ARG A 171 17.28 12.00 7.62
N ALA A 172 17.05 13.29 7.39
CA ALA A 172 15.76 13.93 7.64
C ALA A 172 14.64 13.31 6.79
N MET A 173 14.93 12.96 5.52
CA MET A 173 13.98 12.31 4.64
C MET A 173 13.70 10.86 5.03
N ILE A 174 14.71 10.14 5.53
CA ILE A 174 14.52 8.80 6.12
C ILE A 174 13.57 8.91 7.31
N LEU A 175 13.87 9.79 8.27
CA LEU A 175 13.06 9.92 9.49
C LEU A 175 11.60 10.30 9.18
N ARG A 176 11.38 11.25 8.26
CA ARG A 176 10.04 11.65 7.82
C ARG A 176 9.24 10.50 7.20
N ARG A 177 9.92 9.52 6.58
CA ARG A 177 9.30 8.35 5.96
C ARG A 177 9.14 7.18 6.93
N SER A 178 10.06 7.04 7.88
CA SER A 178 10.00 5.99 8.89
C SER A 178 8.87 6.22 9.89
N ILE A 179 8.53 7.48 10.21
CA ILE A 179 7.46 7.79 11.18
C ILE A 179 6.11 7.21 10.74
N PRO A 180 5.55 7.51 9.54
CA PRO A 180 4.32 6.89 9.08
C PRO A 180 4.37 5.36 9.02
N ALA A 181 5.52 4.80 8.61
CA ALA A 181 5.70 3.35 8.53
C ALA A 181 5.64 2.67 9.91
N LEU A 182 6.29 3.28 10.92
CA LEU A 182 6.25 2.81 12.30
C LEU A 182 4.85 2.94 12.89
N ILE A 183 4.17 4.07 12.68
CA ILE A 183 2.80 4.26 13.15
C ILE A 183 1.89 3.19 12.55
N PHE A 184 1.94 2.98 11.23
CA PHE A 184 1.14 1.96 10.56
C PHE A 184 1.44 0.55 11.07
N GLY A 185 2.73 0.20 11.22
CA GLY A 185 3.15 -1.09 11.75
C GLY A 185 2.66 -1.33 13.19
N LEU A 186 2.81 -0.34 14.07
CA LEU A 186 2.34 -0.42 15.45
C LEU A 186 0.81 -0.52 15.53
N THR A 187 0.08 0.21 14.69
CA THR A 187 -1.38 0.09 14.59
C THR A 187 -1.79 -1.32 14.17
N MET A 188 -1.12 -1.91 13.17
CA MET A 188 -1.40 -3.28 12.75
C MET A 188 -1.07 -4.30 13.85
N SER A 189 0.08 -4.17 14.52
CA SER A 189 0.44 -5.02 15.66
C SER A 189 -0.60 -4.94 16.78
N PHE A 190 -1.04 -3.73 17.12
CA PHE A 190 -2.10 -3.51 18.11
C PHE A 190 -3.42 -4.18 17.70
N LEU A 191 -3.83 -4.02 16.43
CA LEU A 191 -5.06 -4.64 15.92
C LEU A 191 -5.00 -6.17 15.99
N LEU A 192 -3.87 -6.78 15.63
CA LEU A 192 -3.71 -8.23 15.70
C LEU A 192 -3.80 -8.75 17.14
N LEU A 193 -3.13 -8.07 18.08
CA LEU A 193 -3.22 -8.41 19.51
C LEU A 193 -4.65 -8.23 20.04
N TRP A 194 -5.36 -7.20 19.59
CA TRP A 194 -6.73 -6.94 19.99
C TRP A 194 -7.71 -8.00 19.45
N VAL A 195 -7.62 -8.36 18.18
CA VAL A 195 -8.46 -9.40 17.57
C VAL A 195 -8.26 -10.76 18.24
N GLN A 196 -7.03 -11.07 18.68
CA GLN A 196 -6.73 -12.32 19.38
C GLN A 196 -7.51 -12.51 20.68
N GLN A 197 -7.95 -11.42 21.33
CA GLN A 197 -8.75 -11.49 22.56
C GLN A 197 -10.23 -11.82 22.30
N THR A 198 -10.67 -11.83 21.04
CA THR A 198 -12.06 -12.13 20.69
C THR A 198 -12.29 -13.63 20.69
N GLU A 199 -13.43 -14.08 21.24
CA GLU A 199 -13.82 -15.48 21.14
C GLU A 199 -14.10 -15.87 19.69
N PHE A 200 -13.32 -16.82 19.18
CA PHE A 200 -13.53 -17.37 17.84
C PHE A 200 -14.64 -18.41 17.86
N ASN A 201 -15.63 -18.27 16.98
CA ASN A 201 -16.68 -19.26 16.80
C ASN A 201 -16.11 -20.53 16.11
N PRO A 202 -16.09 -21.70 16.79
CA PRO A 202 -15.48 -22.91 16.25
C PRO A 202 -16.36 -23.65 15.23
N ALA A 203 -17.62 -23.25 15.02
CA ALA A 203 -18.59 -24.00 14.22
C ALA A 203 -18.10 -24.35 12.80
N LEU A 204 -17.46 -23.40 12.10
CA LEU A 204 -16.91 -23.67 10.77
C LEU A 204 -15.73 -24.64 10.79
N LYS A 205 -14.86 -24.52 11.80
CA LYS A 205 -13.72 -25.44 11.97
C LYS A 205 -14.22 -26.87 12.20
N GLU A 206 -15.21 -27.04 13.08
CA GLU A 206 -15.82 -28.34 13.37
C GLU A 206 -16.53 -28.91 12.14
N TYR A 207 -17.28 -28.08 11.40
CA TYR A 207 -17.91 -28.47 10.16
C TYR A 207 -16.91 -29.06 9.16
N PHE A 208 -15.79 -28.38 8.90
CA PHE A 208 -14.79 -28.89 7.96
C PHE A 208 -14.09 -30.16 8.48
N VAL A 209 -13.78 -30.25 9.76
CA VAL A 209 -13.16 -31.46 10.35
C VAL A 209 -14.07 -32.68 10.19
N GLN A 210 -15.37 -32.53 10.45
CA GLN A 210 -16.33 -33.64 10.37
C GLN A 210 -16.65 -34.02 8.91
N ASN A 211 -16.78 -33.05 8.02
CA ASN A 211 -17.31 -33.29 6.67
C ASN A 211 -16.23 -33.50 5.59
N SER A 212 -14.97 -33.14 5.82
CA SER A 212 -13.91 -33.29 4.80
C SER A 212 -13.70 -34.73 4.35
N PHE A 213 -13.71 -35.68 5.30
CA PHE A 213 -13.59 -37.09 4.95
C PHE A 213 -14.93 -37.68 4.48
N LEU A 214 -16.04 -37.32 5.12
CA LEU A 214 -17.36 -37.92 4.83
C LEU A 214 -17.92 -37.50 3.47
N GLN A 215 -17.85 -36.21 3.14
CA GLN A 215 -18.45 -35.66 1.93
C GLN A 215 -17.48 -35.63 0.75
N ALA A 216 -16.23 -35.22 0.99
CA ALA A 216 -15.22 -35.01 -0.06
C ALA A 216 -14.17 -36.14 -0.15
N LYS A 217 -14.23 -37.14 0.74
CA LYS A 217 -13.35 -38.33 0.73
C LYS A 217 -11.85 -38.04 0.85
N GLY A 218 -11.48 -36.83 1.27
CA GLY A 218 -10.08 -36.43 1.43
C GLY A 218 -9.61 -36.45 2.88
N ARG A 219 -8.34 -36.82 3.08
CA ARG A 219 -7.69 -36.82 4.41
C ARG A 219 -6.94 -35.53 4.72
N ASN A 220 -6.48 -34.82 3.68
CA ASN A 220 -5.90 -33.50 3.84
C ASN A 220 -7.04 -32.47 3.83
N ILE A 221 -7.44 -32.03 5.03
CA ILE A 221 -8.53 -31.08 5.24
C ILE A 221 -8.28 -29.76 4.49
N VAL A 222 -7.03 -29.27 4.44
CA VAL A 222 -6.70 -28.01 3.74
C VAL A 222 -6.94 -28.15 2.25
N ASN A 223 -6.42 -29.20 1.62
CA ASN A 223 -6.63 -29.46 0.20
C ASN A 223 -8.12 -29.66 -0.14
N VAL A 224 -8.87 -30.38 0.70
CA VAL A 224 -10.31 -30.57 0.54
C VAL A 224 -11.06 -29.25 0.60
N ILE A 225 -10.72 -28.36 1.54
CA ILE A 225 -11.32 -27.03 1.61
C ILE A 225 -11.06 -26.26 0.31
N LEU A 226 -9.82 -26.28 -0.19
CA LEU A 226 -9.42 -25.50 -1.37
C LEU A 226 -10.08 -25.99 -2.66
N VAL A 227 -10.21 -27.31 -2.84
CA VAL A 227 -10.66 -27.90 -4.12
C VAL A 227 -12.17 -28.18 -4.12
N ASP A 228 -12.73 -28.69 -3.02
CA ASP A 228 -14.13 -29.11 -2.98
C ASP A 228 -15.03 -28.03 -2.37
N PHE A 229 -14.81 -27.65 -1.09
CA PHE A 229 -15.73 -26.73 -0.41
C PHE A 229 -15.62 -25.28 -0.89
N ARG A 230 -14.41 -24.83 -1.25
CA ARG A 230 -14.09 -23.47 -1.70
C ARG A 230 -13.38 -23.47 -3.06
N GLY A 231 -13.74 -24.43 -3.93
CA GLY A 231 -13.17 -24.57 -5.28
C GLY A 231 -13.30 -23.31 -6.17
N LEU A 232 -14.27 -22.44 -5.89
CA LEU A 232 -14.40 -21.16 -6.61
C LEU A 232 -13.27 -20.19 -6.29
N ASP A 233 -12.76 -20.19 -5.05
CA ASP A 233 -11.64 -19.32 -4.66
C ASP A 233 -10.36 -19.76 -5.38
N THR A 234 -10.10 -21.08 -5.47
CA THR A 234 -8.96 -21.63 -6.21
C THR A 234 -9.06 -21.41 -7.72
N LEU A 235 -10.26 -21.54 -8.31
CA LEU A 235 -10.50 -21.15 -9.70
C LEU A 235 -10.17 -19.67 -9.93
N GLY A 236 -10.57 -18.80 -9.00
CA GLY A 236 -10.27 -17.37 -9.03
C GLY A 236 -8.76 -17.08 -8.96
N GLU A 237 -8.05 -17.72 -8.02
CA GLU A 237 -6.59 -17.59 -7.87
C GLU A 237 -5.84 -18.01 -9.13
N ILE A 238 -6.16 -19.18 -9.70
CA ILE A 238 -5.54 -19.67 -10.94
C ILE A 238 -5.84 -18.73 -12.11
N THR A 239 -7.06 -18.19 -12.19
CA THR A 239 -7.43 -17.21 -13.22
C THR A 239 -6.60 -15.93 -13.10
N VAL A 240 -6.41 -15.40 -11.88
CA VAL A 240 -5.54 -14.23 -11.64
C VAL A 240 -4.10 -14.51 -12.03
N LEU A 241 -3.55 -15.67 -11.64
CA LEU A 241 -2.19 -16.08 -12.02
C LEU A 241 -2.03 -16.20 -13.54
N MET A 242 -3.03 -16.76 -14.23
CA MET A 242 -3.05 -16.85 -15.69
C MET A 242 -3.04 -15.46 -16.33
N VAL A 243 -3.91 -14.55 -15.89
CA VAL A 243 -4.00 -13.18 -16.40
C VAL A 243 -2.70 -12.42 -16.13
N ALA A 244 -2.13 -12.52 -14.93
CA ALA A 244 -0.84 -11.91 -14.58
C ALA A 244 0.29 -12.43 -15.47
N SER A 245 0.36 -13.74 -15.69
CA SER A 245 1.36 -14.39 -16.55
C SER A 245 1.25 -13.92 -18.01
N LEU A 246 0.02 -13.84 -18.54
CA LEU A 246 -0.23 -13.30 -19.88
C LEU A 246 0.13 -11.80 -19.98
N GLY A 247 -0.16 -11.03 -18.93
CA GLY A 247 0.22 -9.61 -18.84
C GLY A 247 1.74 -9.42 -18.89
N VAL A 248 2.49 -10.18 -18.08
CA VAL A 248 3.96 -10.19 -18.10
C VAL A 248 4.49 -10.60 -19.47
N TYR A 249 3.97 -11.67 -20.06
CA TYR A 249 4.35 -12.11 -21.41
C TYR A 249 4.13 -11.01 -22.46
N SER A 250 2.96 -10.34 -22.41
CA SER A 250 2.63 -9.24 -23.32
C SER A 250 3.60 -8.06 -23.17
N LEU A 251 3.89 -7.63 -21.93
CA LEU A 251 4.83 -6.55 -21.65
C LEU A 251 6.25 -6.86 -22.14
N LEU A 252 6.73 -8.09 -21.93
CA LEU A 252 8.04 -8.53 -22.42
C LEU A 252 8.11 -8.53 -23.95
N LYS A 253 7.02 -8.94 -24.62
CA LYS A 253 6.94 -8.94 -26.09
C LYS A 253 6.90 -7.53 -26.69
N ILE A 254 6.20 -6.59 -26.05
CA ILE A 254 6.11 -5.20 -26.48
C ILE A 254 7.43 -4.47 -26.21
N GLY A 255 8.00 -4.61 -25.01
CA GLY A 255 9.26 -3.94 -24.63
C GLY A 255 10.45 -4.32 -25.52
N ASN A 256 10.41 -5.50 -26.16
CA ASN A 256 11.45 -5.94 -27.10
C ASN A 256 11.28 -5.33 -28.51
N LYS A 257 10.09 -4.82 -28.85
CA LYS A 257 9.81 -4.14 -30.13
C LYS A 257 10.17 -2.65 -30.10
N ASP A 258 10.25 -2.05 -28.92
CA ASP A 258 10.54 -0.62 -28.73
C ASP A 258 12.05 -0.28 -28.79
N LYS A 259 12.74 -0.79 -29.81
CA LYS A 259 13.96 -0.14 -30.33
C LYS A 259 13.55 1.08 -31.16
N SER A 260 12.90 2.05 -30.52
CA SER A 260 12.48 3.29 -31.18
C SER A 260 13.72 4.06 -31.69
N PRO A 261 13.59 4.86 -32.77
CA PRO A 261 14.71 5.59 -33.40
C PRO A 261 15.52 6.47 -32.44
N ILE A 262 14.93 6.88 -31.32
CA ILE A 262 15.55 7.72 -30.29
C ILE A 262 16.70 6.99 -29.58
N SER A 263 16.59 5.67 -29.41
CA SER A 263 17.68 4.84 -28.83
C SER A 263 18.90 4.73 -29.77
N GLN A 264 18.69 4.85 -31.08
CA GLN A 264 19.77 4.84 -32.07
C GLN A 264 20.48 6.19 -32.17
N VAL A 265 19.75 7.30 -32.00
CA VAL A 265 20.35 8.64 -31.96
C VAL A 265 21.37 8.73 -30.81
N ASN A 266 21.04 8.23 -29.62
CA ASN A 266 21.96 8.30 -28.48
C ASN A 266 23.22 7.40 -28.65
N LYS A 267 23.12 6.31 -29.43
CA LYS A 267 24.28 5.50 -29.84
C LYS A 267 25.14 6.20 -30.89
N LYS A 268 24.52 6.92 -31.83
CA LYS A 268 25.21 7.66 -32.90
C LYS A 268 26.01 8.85 -32.37
N TRP A 269 25.56 9.48 -31.28
CA TRP A 269 26.28 10.57 -30.61
C TRP A 269 27.48 10.10 -29.77
N LYS A 270 27.45 8.88 -29.22
CA LYS A 270 28.59 8.29 -28.49
C LYS A 270 29.68 7.68 -29.38
N ALA A 271 29.39 7.47 -30.66
CA ALA A 271 30.29 6.83 -31.60
C ALA A 271 31.07 7.81 -32.49
N LYS A 272 31.00 9.12 -32.25
CA LYS A 272 31.93 10.07 -32.87
C LYS A 272 33.24 10.08 -32.06
N PRO A 273 34.36 9.60 -32.60
CA PRO A 273 35.65 9.92 -32.02
C PRO A 273 35.89 11.44 -32.15
N LYS A 274 36.61 12.00 -31.17
CA LYS A 274 37.14 13.37 -31.25
C LYS A 274 38.04 13.51 -32.47
#